data_AF-A0A917E9F9-F1
#
_entry.id   AF-A0A917E9F9-F1
#
_cell.length_a   1.000
_cell.length_b   1.000
_cell.length_c   1.000
_cell.angle_alpha   90.00
_cell.angle_beta   90.00
_cell.angle_gamma   90.00
#
_symmetry.space_group_name_H-M   'P 1'
#
loop_
_entity.id
_entity.type
_entity.pdbx_description
1 polymer ?
#
loop_
_entity_poly.entity_id
_entity_poly.type
_entity_poly.pdbx_seq_one_letter_code
_entity_poly.pdbx_strand_id
1 'polypeptide(L)'
;MQVIGLCRFSYPALGGFQVEHDTVEDRIAFLYAEHRLEERFRLMETVALPCIRYQTDPDFELIIVIGDQLPSRHRRRLEALTADIPQVRIEAQPPRNHREVMKELLNDTRASRNEPCLQFRHDDDDAFSLDFIEQLRRVAEETYPVCARHRAVTFDWNRGYIAEMSASGIAAGSLYRPFYPAAMGMHVRAGDTLTIMNFMHERLPQFTPAVTFTDPHMWVRTHNGWNDSRQKPVKSFEVTPLTKPEEEEFRTRFAVDADAIRRVFSAPL
;
A
#
# COMPACT_ATOMS: atom_id res chain seq x y z
N MET A 1 6.17 14.50 -13.44
CA MET A 1 6.72 13.13 -13.65
C MET A 1 5.61 12.14 -13.32
N GLN A 2 5.29 11.16 -14.17
CA GLN A 2 4.17 10.23 -13.87
C GLN A 2 4.40 9.47 -12.56
N VAL A 3 3.38 9.35 -11.72
CA VAL A 3 3.41 8.59 -10.46
C VAL A 3 2.48 7.38 -10.57
N ILE A 4 3.02 6.18 -10.33
CA ILE A 4 2.30 4.91 -10.48
C ILE A 4 2.37 4.12 -9.17
N GLY A 5 1.22 3.91 -8.55
CA GLY A 5 1.04 3.04 -7.40
C GLY A 5 0.64 1.63 -7.82
N LEU A 6 0.99 0.67 -6.98
CA LEU A 6 0.47 -0.69 -7.08
C LEU A 6 -0.03 -1.17 -5.72
N CYS A 7 -1.26 -1.65 -5.71
CA CYS A 7 -1.90 -2.31 -4.60
C CYS A 7 -2.36 -3.71 -5.02
N ARG A 8 -2.21 -4.70 -4.15
CA ARG A 8 -2.75 -6.04 -4.37
C ARG A 8 -3.92 -6.22 -3.43
N PHE A 9 -5.10 -6.57 -3.95
CA PHE A 9 -6.25 -6.88 -3.12
C PHE A 9 -6.57 -8.37 -3.24
N SER A 10 -6.14 -9.15 -2.24
CA SER A 10 -6.33 -10.61 -2.18
C SER A 10 -5.98 -11.34 -3.49
N TYR A 11 -4.91 -10.92 -4.17
CA TYR A 11 -4.46 -11.54 -5.42
C TYR A 11 -3.73 -12.88 -5.16
N PRO A 12 -4.18 -14.02 -5.74
CA PRO A 12 -3.59 -15.34 -5.54
C PRO A 12 -2.28 -15.54 -6.33
N ALA A 13 -1.29 -14.68 -6.08
CA ALA A 13 0.01 -14.78 -6.75
C ALA A 13 0.81 -16.02 -6.32
N LEU A 14 1.65 -16.50 -7.21
CA LEU A 14 2.66 -17.52 -6.92
C LEU A 14 3.92 -16.85 -6.35
N GLY A 15 4.24 -17.18 -5.10
CA GLY A 15 5.33 -16.58 -4.34
C GLY A 15 5.03 -15.15 -3.85
N GLY A 16 5.97 -14.57 -3.10
CA GLY A 16 5.82 -13.22 -2.55
C GLY A 16 4.96 -13.12 -1.27
N PHE A 17 4.67 -14.26 -0.64
CA PHE A 17 3.95 -14.39 0.63
C PHE A 17 4.69 -15.34 1.57
N GLN A 18 4.51 -15.18 2.87
CA GLN A 18 5.02 -16.06 3.92
C GLN A 18 4.10 -17.27 4.14
N VAL A 19 2.79 -17.12 3.88
CA VAL A 19 1.85 -18.24 3.82
C VAL A 19 1.94 -18.91 2.46
N GLU A 20 2.39 -20.16 2.51
CA GLU A 20 2.46 -21.06 1.37
C GLU A 20 1.32 -22.08 1.42
N HIS A 21 0.90 -22.53 0.24
CA HIS A 21 -0.14 -23.53 0.06
C HIS A 21 0.35 -24.52 -0.99
N ASP A 22 -0.06 -25.78 -0.87
CA ASP A 22 0.38 -26.86 -1.76
C ASP A 22 -0.15 -26.67 -3.19
N THR A 23 -1.34 -26.08 -3.34
CA THR A 23 -1.98 -25.84 -4.63
C THR A 23 -2.43 -24.39 -4.80
N VAL A 24 -2.70 -24.00 -6.05
CA VAL A 24 -3.26 -22.69 -6.40
C VAL A 24 -4.70 -22.58 -5.89
N GLU A 25 -5.44 -23.67 -6.00
CA GLU A 25 -6.82 -23.82 -5.54
C GLU A 25 -6.93 -23.59 -4.02
N ASP A 26 -6.03 -24.18 -3.22
CA ASP A 26 -6.00 -23.98 -1.77
C ASP A 26 -5.69 -22.52 -1.40
N ARG A 27 -4.79 -21.88 -2.15
CA ARG A 27 -4.48 -20.45 -1.97
C ARG A 27 -5.70 -19.57 -2.28
N ILE A 28 -6.41 -19.86 -3.37
CA ILE A 28 -7.63 -19.15 -3.74
C ILE A 28 -8.69 -19.34 -2.66
N ALA A 29 -8.91 -20.58 -2.21
CA ALA A 29 -9.88 -20.89 -1.16
C ALA A 29 -9.55 -20.18 0.16
N PHE A 30 -8.26 -20.12 0.54
CA PHE A 30 -7.80 -19.38 1.70
C PHE A 30 -8.01 -17.86 1.56
N LEU A 31 -7.56 -17.27 0.44
CA LEU A 31 -7.67 -15.83 0.22
C LEU A 31 -9.12 -15.36 0.09
N TYR A 32 -10.00 -16.20 -0.47
CA TYR A 32 -11.41 -15.87 -0.71
C TYR A 32 -12.36 -16.44 0.34
N ALA A 33 -11.84 -16.95 1.46
CA ALA A 33 -12.66 -17.30 2.61
C ALA A 33 -13.44 -16.06 3.09
N GLU A 34 -14.75 -16.21 3.32
CA GLU A 34 -15.65 -15.05 3.47
C GLU A 34 -15.24 -14.12 4.61
N HIS A 35 -14.94 -14.68 5.79
CA HIS A 35 -14.52 -13.91 6.95
C HIS A 35 -13.21 -13.13 6.70
N ARG A 36 -12.29 -13.68 5.90
CA ARG A 36 -11.04 -13.02 5.54
C ARG A 36 -11.29 -11.86 4.59
N LEU A 37 -12.06 -12.09 3.52
CA LEU A 37 -12.41 -11.02 2.58
C LEU A 37 -13.20 -9.91 3.26
N GLU A 38 -14.10 -10.25 4.18
CA GLU A 38 -14.84 -9.24 4.94
C GLU A 38 -13.89 -8.36 5.76
N GLU A 39 -12.94 -8.92 6.50
CA GLU A 39 -11.93 -8.13 7.22
C GLU A 39 -11.07 -7.29 6.27
N ARG A 40 -10.64 -7.83 5.11
CA ARG A 40 -9.91 -7.05 4.09
C ARG A 40 -10.74 -5.89 3.55
N PHE A 41 -12.03 -6.08 3.30
CA PHE A 41 -12.88 -4.99 2.82
C PHE A 41 -13.09 -3.91 3.86
N ARG A 42 -13.22 -4.27 5.15
CA ARG A 42 -13.31 -3.28 6.24
C ARG A 42 -12.07 -2.39 6.23
N LEU A 43 -10.88 -3.00 6.23
CA LEU A 43 -9.61 -2.28 6.20
C LEU A 43 -9.44 -1.46 4.91
N MET A 44 -9.78 -2.03 3.75
CA MET A 44 -9.71 -1.35 2.46
C MET A 44 -10.58 -0.09 2.44
N GLU A 45 -11.83 -0.20 2.91
CA GLU A 45 -12.79 0.90 2.91
C GLU A 45 -12.44 2.00 3.93
N THR A 46 -12.00 1.62 5.14
CA THR A 46 -11.83 2.58 6.24
C THR A 46 -10.39 3.06 6.44
N VAL A 47 -9.40 2.37 5.87
CA VAL A 47 -7.98 2.69 6.05
C VAL A 47 -7.30 2.96 4.71
N ALA A 48 -7.33 2.00 3.78
CA ALA A 48 -6.46 2.07 2.60
C ALA A 48 -6.97 3.00 1.49
N LEU A 49 -8.29 3.05 1.23
CA LEU A 49 -8.85 3.92 0.19
C LEU A 49 -8.99 5.40 0.58
N PRO A 50 -9.28 5.77 1.84
CA PRO A 50 -9.40 7.18 2.22
C PRO A 50 -8.14 8.01 1.90
N CYS A 51 -6.94 7.51 2.20
CA CYS A 51 -5.71 8.26 1.90
C CYS A 51 -5.45 8.41 0.40
N ILE A 52 -5.91 7.45 -0.42
CA ILE A 52 -5.84 7.55 -1.89
C ILE A 52 -6.81 8.61 -2.40
N ARG A 53 -8.06 8.57 -1.91
CA ARG A 53 -9.14 9.48 -2.34
C ARG A 53 -8.80 10.95 -2.08
N TYR A 54 -8.13 11.24 -0.97
CA TYR A 54 -7.92 12.61 -0.49
C TYR A 54 -6.47 13.09 -0.61
N GLN A 55 -5.67 12.52 -1.52
CA GLN A 55 -4.34 13.06 -1.80
C GLN A 55 -4.41 14.54 -2.25
N THR A 56 -3.49 15.37 -1.76
CA THR A 56 -3.37 16.79 -2.13
C THR A 56 -2.91 16.96 -3.57
N ASP A 57 -2.08 16.04 -4.06
CA ASP A 57 -1.74 15.89 -5.48
C ASP A 57 -2.55 14.73 -6.08
N PRO A 58 -3.58 15.01 -6.91
CA PRO A 58 -4.41 13.99 -7.52
C PRO A 58 -3.80 13.38 -8.80
N ASP A 59 -2.65 13.87 -9.28
CA ASP A 59 -2.01 13.41 -10.52
C ASP A 59 -1.20 12.12 -10.27
N PHE A 60 -1.88 11.00 -10.11
CA PHE A 60 -1.25 9.69 -10.03
C PHE A 60 -2.21 8.61 -10.56
N GLU A 61 -1.66 7.42 -10.82
CA GLU A 61 -2.45 6.23 -11.11
C GLU A 61 -2.18 5.17 -10.04
N LEU A 62 -3.21 4.46 -9.57
CA LEU A 62 -3.10 3.32 -8.67
C LEU A 62 -3.69 2.08 -9.34
N ILE A 63 -2.86 1.07 -9.56
CA ILE A 63 -3.29 -0.22 -10.06
C ILE A 63 -3.68 -1.09 -8.86
N ILE A 64 -4.94 -1.48 -8.76
CA ILE A 64 -5.39 -2.49 -7.79
C ILE A 64 -5.47 -3.84 -8.50
N VAL A 65 -4.54 -4.75 -8.17
CA VAL A 65 -4.48 -6.07 -8.77
C VAL A 65 -5.32 -7.06 -7.97
N ILE A 66 -6.25 -7.73 -8.65
CA ILE A 66 -7.09 -8.80 -8.11
C ILE A 66 -6.91 -10.10 -8.90
N GLY A 67 -7.35 -11.22 -8.33
CA GLY A 67 -7.49 -12.45 -9.10
C GLY A 67 -8.67 -12.37 -10.06
N ASP A 68 -8.52 -12.93 -11.26
CA ASP A 68 -9.62 -13.09 -12.23
C ASP A 68 -10.76 -13.98 -11.71
N GLN A 69 -10.47 -14.79 -10.70
CA GLN A 69 -11.41 -15.66 -9.98
C GLN A 69 -12.03 -15.00 -8.74
N LEU A 70 -11.77 -13.72 -8.46
CA LEU A 70 -12.41 -13.02 -7.33
C LEU A 70 -13.95 -13.13 -7.45
N PRO A 71 -14.67 -13.57 -6.39
CA PRO A 71 -16.11 -13.76 -6.48
C PRO A 71 -16.83 -12.49 -6.95
N SER A 72 -17.79 -12.63 -7.86
CA SER A 72 -18.46 -11.50 -8.52
C SER A 72 -19.10 -10.49 -7.55
N ARG A 73 -19.62 -10.96 -6.40
CA ARG A 73 -20.13 -10.08 -5.34
C ARG A 73 -19.05 -9.15 -4.77
N HIS A 74 -17.86 -9.69 -4.55
CA HIS A 74 -16.72 -9.00 -3.96
C HIS A 74 -16.06 -8.07 -4.97
N ARG A 75 -15.95 -8.50 -6.23
CA ARG A 75 -15.53 -7.63 -7.33
C ARG A 75 -16.43 -6.40 -7.48
N ARG A 76 -17.76 -6.58 -7.49
CA ARG A 76 -18.71 -5.46 -7.54
C ARG A 76 -18.61 -4.53 -6.34
N ARG A 77 -18.34 -5.07 -5.14
CA ARG A 77 -18.10 -4.25 -3.94
C ARG A 77 -16.84 -3.40 -4.11
N LEU A 78 -15.74 -3.99 -4.58
CA LEU A 78 -14.50 -3.25 -4.84
C LEU A 78 -14.72 -2.15 -5.89
N GLU A 79 -15.36 -2.47 -7.01
CA GLU A 79 -15.71 -1.52 -8.07
C GLU A 79 -16.55 -0.35 -7.53
N ALA A 80 -17.53 -0.62 -6.66
CA ALA A 80 -18.34 0.40 -6.02
C ALA A 80 -17.54 1.28 -5.04
N LEU A 81 -16.64 0.69 -4.25
CA LEU A 81 -15.79 1.41 -3.28
C LEU A 81 -14.78 2.35 -3.95
N THR A 82 -14.41 2.08 -5.21
CA THR A 82 -13.42 2.85 -5.96
C THR A 82 -14.04 3.69 -7.07
N ALA A 83 -15.37 3.68 -7.24
CA ALA A 83 -16.05 4.35 -8.35
C ALA A 83 -15.82 5.87 -8.38
N ASP A 84 -15.56 6.48 -7.22
CA ASP A 84 -15.31 7.91 -7.05
C ASP A 84 -13.81 8.28 -7.02
N ILE A 85 -12.91 7.32 -7.27
CA ILE A 85 -11.45 7.52 -7.24
C ILE A 85 -10.89 7.35 -8.67
N PRO A 86 -10.84 8.43 -9.48
CA PRO A 86 -10.46 8.33 -10.89
C PRO A 86 -9.02 7.84 -11.13
N GLN A 87 -8.16 7.92 -10.10
CA GLN A 87 -6.79 7.40 -10.15
C GLN A 87 -6.73 5.87 -10.11
N VAL A 88 -7.79 5.19 -9.65
CA VAL A 88 -7.79 3.74 -9.46
C VAL A 88 -8.17 3.02 -10.74
N ARG A 89 -7.32 2.06 -11.14
CA ARG A 89 -7.63 1.05 -12.16
C ARG A 89 -7.57 -0.33 -11.53
N ILE A 90 -8.67 -1.08 -11.63
CA ILE A 90 -8.72 -2.49 -11.19
C ILE A 90 -8.22 -3.38 -12.34
N GLU A 91 -7.24 -4.21 -12.03
CA GLU A 91 -6.61 -5.13 -12.98
C GLU A 91 -6.79 -6.58 -12.51
N ALA A 92 -7.55 -7.36 -13.27
CA ALA A 92 -7.81 -8.76 -12.97
C ALA A 92 -6.80 -9.65 -13.69
N GLN A 93 -6.07 -10.47 -12.93
CA GLN A 93 -5.03 -11.34 -13.46
C GLN A 93 -5.23 -12.79 -12.98
N PRO A 94 -4.91 -13.81 -13.80
CA PRO A 94 -4.83 -15.17 -13.30
C PRO A 94 -3.68 -15.31 -12.28
N PRO A 95 -3.65 -16.38 -11.48
CA PRO A 95 -2.49 -16.72 -10.65
C PRO A 95 -1.20 -16.80 -11.49
N ARG A 96 -0.28 -15.86 -11.27
CA ARG A 96 1.03 -15.77 -11.96
C ARG A 96 2.15 -15.57 -10.94
N ASN A 97 3.40 -15.70 -11.37
CA ASN A 97 4.55 -15.35 -10.54
C ASN A 97 4.45 -13.91 -10.08
N HIS A 98 4.42 -13.69 -8.76
CA HIS A 98 4.16 -12.39 -8.15
C HIS A 98 5.07 -11.29 -8.70
N ARG A 99 6.39 -11.51 -8.72
CA ARG A 99 7.31 -10.44 -9.15
C ARG A 99 7.17 -10.13 -10.62
N GLU A 100 6.92 -11.13 -11.47
CA GLU A 100 6.82 -10.94 -12.91
C GLU A 100 5.60 -10.10 -13.28
N VAL A 101 4.41 -10.50 -12.81
CA VAL A 101 3.17 -9.76 -13.14
C VAL A 101 3.18 -8.33 -12.59
N MET A 102 3.70 -8.10 -11.38
CA MET A 102 3.71 -6.74 -10.81
C MET A 102 4.70 -5.82 -11.54
N LYS A 103 5.85 -6.36 -11.99
CA LYS A 103 6.82 -5.62 -12.82
C LYS A 103 6.23 -5.27 -14.19
N GLU A 104 5.54 -6.21 -14.81
CA GLU A 104 4.85 -6.04 -16.10
C GLU A 104 3.81 -4.92 -15.99
N LEU A 105 2.87 -5.02 -15.03
CA LEU A 105 1.82 -4.02 -14.82
C LEU A 105 2.36 -2.61 -14.56
N LEU A 106 3.39 -2.46 -13.72
CA LEU A 106 4.02 -1.15 -13.48
C LEU A 106 4.68 -0.59 -14.75
N ASN A 107 5.25 -1.47 -15.58
CA ASN A 107 5.97 -1.08 -16.77
C ASN A 107 5.04 -0.71 -17.92
N ASP A 108 3.91 -1.42 -18.07
CA ASP A 108 2.90 -1.22 -19.12
C ASP A 108 2.03 0.01 -18.84
N THR A 109 1.88 0.39 -17.57
CA THR A 109 1.16 1.59 -17.13
C THR A 109 1.94 2.88 -17.42
N ARG A 110 3.23 2.80 -17.74
CA ARG A 110 4.01 3.99 -18.06
C ARG A 110 3.52 4.61 -19.36
N ALA A 111 3.11 5.88 -19.31
CA ALA A 111 2.68 6.64 -20.47
C ALA A 111 3.80 6.74 -21.53
N SER A 112 5.05 6.81 -21.08
CA SER A 112 6.24 6.75 -21.93
C SER A 112 7.38 6.01 -21.23
N ARG A 113 7.98 5.04 -21.93
CA ARG A 113 9.20 4.36 -21.46
C ARG A 113 10.43 5.27 -21.54
N ASN A 114 10.37 6.33 -22.35
CA ASN A 114 11.46 7.28 -22.55
C ASN A 114 11.46 8.45 -21.56
N GLU A 115 10.50 8.48 -20.64
CA GLU A 115 10.41 9.47 -19.56
C GLU A 115 10.61 8.79 -18.20
N PRO A 116 11.19 9.48 -17.21
CA PRO A 116 11.26 8.94 -15.85
C PRO A 116 9.86 8.84 -15.22
N CYS A 117 9.71 7.94 -14.26
CA CYS A 117 8.49 7.83 -13.47
C CYS A 117 8.80 7.62 -11.99
N LEU A 118 7.85 7.94 -11.13
CA LEU A 118 7.85 7.58 -9.72
C LEU A 118 6.93 6.37 -9.53
N GLN A 119 7.34 5.44 -8.68
CA GLN A 119 6.55 4.27 -8.34
C GLN A 119 6.42 4.16 -6.82
N PHE A 120 5.26 3.71 -6.34
CA PHE A 120 5.05 3.41 -4.92
C PHE A 120 4.28 2.09 -4.76
N ARG A 121 4.32 1.55 -3.55
CA ARG A 121 3.52 0.38 -3.15
C ARG A 121 2.46 0.82 -2.15
N HIS A 122 1.31 0.19 -2.21
CA HIS A 122 0.24 0.40 -1.24
C HIS A 122 -0.37 -0.94 -0.85
N ASP A 123 -0.38 -1.26 0.44
CA ASP A 123 -1.06 -2.45 0.92
C ASP A 123 -2.53 -2.09 1.19
N ASP A 124 -3.46 -3.02 0.91
CA ASP A 124 -4.91 -2.82 1.00
C ASP A 124 -5.46 -2.69 2.43
N ASP A 125 -4.57 -2.61 3.42
CA ASP A 125 -4.87 -2.42 4.83
C ASP A 125 -4.02 -1.34 5.52
N ASP A 126 -3.18 -0.63 4.78
CA ASP A 126 -2.33 0.43 5.32
C ASP A 126 -2.76 1.80 4.77
N ALA A 127 -2.27 2.89 5.39
CA ALA A 127 -2.48 4.25 4.92
C ALA A 127 -1.17 5.02 4.85
N PHE A 128 -1.11 6.01 3.97
CA PHE A 128 -0.03 7.01 3.93
C PHE A 128 -0.60 8.42 4.00
N SER A 129 0.26 9.41 4.26
CA SER A 129 -0.21 10.78 4.48
C SER A 129 -0.90 11.38 3.26
N LEU A 130 -1.84 12.30 3.48
CA LEU A 130 -2.59 12.96 2.40
C LEU A 130 -1.72 13.79 1.45
N ASP A 131 -0.49 14.10 1.83
CA ASP A 131 0.49 14.82 1.00
C ASP A 131 1.59 13.91 0.43
N PHE A 132 1.49 12.58 0.54
CA PHE A 132 2.55 11.66 0.12
C PHE A 132 2.94 11.82 -1.36
N ILE A 133 1.96 11.92 -2.26
CA ILE A 133 2.23 12.05 -3.71
C ILE A 133 2.94 13.39 -4.02
N GLU A 134 2.47 14.47 -3.40
CA GLU A 134 3.09 15.80 -3.50
C GLU A 134 4.54 15.76 -2.97
N GLN A 135 4.75 15.17 -1.79
CA GLN A 135 6.06 14.99 -1.17
C GLN A 135 6.99 14.15 -2.07
N LEU A 136 6.49 13.06 -2.64
CA LEU A 136 7.23 12.17 -3.53
C LEU A 136 7.69 12.88 -4.80
N ARG A 137 6.83 13.67 -5.45
CA ARG A 137 7.25 14.49 -6.60
C ARG A 137 8.28 15.53 -6.20
N ARG A 138 7.99 16.28 -5.13
CA ARG A 138 8.87 17.35 -4.64
C ARG A 138 10.28 16.84 -4.40
N VAL A 139 10.44 15.76 -3.62
CA VAL A 139 11.78 15.23 -3.30
C VAL A 139 12.47 14.65 -4.52
N ALA A 140 11.74 14.07 -5.47
CA ALA A 140 12.32 13.60 -6.72
C ALA A 140 12.84 14.74 -7.61
N GLU A 141 12.15 15.87 -7.62
CA GLU A 141 12.56 17.09 -8.34
C GLU A 141 13.76 17.76 -7.64
N GLU A 142 13.70 17.95 -6.32
CA GLU A 142 14.78 18.53 -5.51
C GLU A 142 16.07 17.70 -5.60
N THR A 143 15.94 16.37 -5.73
CA THR A 143 17.08 15.44 -5.83
C THR A 143 17.33 14.93 -7.26
N TYR A 144 16.75 15.59 -8.27
CA TYR A 144 16.84 15.14 -9.66
C TYR A 144 18.28 14.92 -10.17
N PRO A 145 19.30 15.73 -9.79
CA PRO A 145 20.70 15.46 -10.17
C PRO A 145 21.22 14.07 -9.75
N VAL A 146 20.72 13.51 -8.64
CA VAL A 146 21.00 12.12 -8.23
C VAL A 146 20.18 11.17 -9.10
N CYS A 147 18.88 11.41 -9.23
CA CYS A 147 17.96 10.59 -10.03
C CYS A 147 18.43 10.38 -11.48
N ALA A 148 18.95 11.44 -12.13
CA ALA A 148 19.42 11.37 -13.51
C ALA A 148 20.67 10.47 -13.70
N ARG A 149 21.49 10.29 -12.65
CA ARG A 149 22.75 9.53 -12.71
C ARG A 149 22.58 8.05 -12.38
N HIS A 150 21.46 7.65 -11.79
CA HIS A 150 21.21 6.30 -11.33
C HIS A 150 20.02 5.67 -12.05
N ARG A 151 20.05 4.34 -12.19
CA ARG A 151 18.94 3.59 -12.81
C ARG A 151 17.64 3.74 -12.02
N ALA A 152 17.76 3.78 -10.70
CA ALA A 152 16.69 4.06 -9.77
C ALA A 152 17.23 4.75 -8.50
N VAL A 153 16.36 5.49 -7.81
CA VAL A 153 16.62 6.13 -6.51
C VAL A 153 15.42 5.87 -5.61
N THR A 154 15.65 5.50 -4.35
CA THR A 154 14.58 5.23 -3.39
C THR A 154 14.34 6.45 -2.49
N PHE A 155 13.08 6.75 -2.24
CA PHE A 155 12.62 7.77 -1.28
C PHE A 155 11.85 7.09 -0.16
N ASP A 156 12.17 7.45 1.07
CA ASP A 156 11.64 6.80 2.26
C ASP A 156 11.24 7.83 3.32
N TRP A 157 10.08 7.63 3.94
CA TRP A 157 9.70 8.35 5.14
C TRP A 157 9.63 7.37 6.31
N ASN A 158 10.60 7.49 7.21
CA ASN A 158 10.92 6.42 8.15
C ASN A 158 10.14 6.48 9.47
N ARG A 159 9.15 7.37 9.60
CA ARG A 159 8.29 7.45 10.78
C ARG A 159 6.81 7.35 10.43
N GLY A 160 6.09 6.62 11.27
CA GLY A 160 4.66 6.47 11.18
C GLY A 160 4.11 5.76 12.41
N TYR A 161 2.96 5.12 12.25
CA TYR A 161 2.26 4.42 13.31
C TYR A 161 2.07 2.94 12.98
N ILE A 162 2.20 2.11 14.00
CA ILE A 162 1.54 0.81 14.03
C ILE A 162 0.17 1.03 14.67
N ALA A 163 -0.89 0.53 14.04
CA ALA A 163 -2.25 0.68 14.54
C ALA A 163 -3.05 -0.63 14.50
N GLU A 164 -4.00 -0.78 15.41
CA GLU A 164 -4.98 -1.85 15.48
C GLU A 164 -6.39 -1.24 15.40
N MET A 165 -7.24 -1.84 14.56
CA MET A 165 -8.60 -1.36 14.29
C MET A 165 -9.62 -2.29 14.96
N SER A 166 -10.61 -1.71 15.64
CA SER A 166 -11.64 -2.49 16.35
C SER A 166 -12.95 -1.74 16.50
N ALA A 167 -13.98 -2.43 17.03
CA ALA A 167 -15.25 -1.81 17.41
C ALA A 167 -15.09 -0.68 18.46
N SER A 168 -13.98 -0.66 19.22
CA SER A 168 -13.67 0.41 20.18
C SER A 168 -12.99 1.64 19.54
N GLY A 169 -12.57 1.53 18.27
CA GLY A 169 -11.83 2.56 17.53
C GLY A 169 -10.41 2.12 17.23
N ILE A 170 -9.48 3.08 17.29
CA ILE A 170 -8.08 2.92 16.88
C ILE A 170 -7.20 2.87 18.13
N ALA A 171 -6.32 1.87 18.21
CA ALA A 171 -5.18 1.89 19.11
C ALA A 171 -3.90 1.98 18.28
N ALA A 172 -2.96 2.85 18.64
CA ALA A 172 -1.73 3.00 17.88
C ALA A 172 -0.51 3.31 18.75
N GLY A 173 0.66 3.19 18.16
CA GLY A 173 1.92 3.70 18.71
C GLY A 173 2.88 4.11 17.60
N SER A 174 3.60 5.20 17.82
CA SER A 174 4.56 5.74 16.85
C SER A 174 5.81 4.86 16.76
N LEU A 175 6.32 4.68 15.54
CA LEU A 175 7.47 3.85 15.25
C LEU A 175 8.40 4.53 14.24
N TYR A 176 9.69 4.49 14.54
CA TYR A 176 10.76 4.69 13.57
C TYR A 176 11.09 3.35 12.88
N ARG A 177 10.85 3.26 11.58
CA ARG A 177 11.15 2.12 10.72
C ARG A 177 11.50 2.58 9.31
N PRO A 178 12.78 2.57 8.90
CA PRO A 178 13.16 2.94 7.54
C PRO A 178 12.80 1.85 6.53
N PHE A 179 12.58 2.27 5.29
CA PHE A 179 12.25 1.43 4.13
C PHE A 179 11.03 0.57 4.35
N TYR A 180 10.00 1.19 4.93
CA TYR A 180 8.72 0.55 5.11
C TYR A 180 7.86 0.69 3.84
N PRO A 181 7.09 -0.34 3.43
CA PRO A 181 6.31 -0.24 2.20
C PRO A 181 5.34 0.95 2.20
N ALA A 182 4.69 1.19 3.35
CA ALA A 182 3.80 2.32 3.54
C ALA A 182 4.62 3.63 3.56
N ALA A 183 4.31 4.51 2.61
CA ALA A 183 5.05 5.74 2.30
C ALA A 183 6.54 5.54 1.93
N MET A 184 6.79 4.64 0.97
CA MET A 184 8.06 4.54 0.26
C MET A 184 7.82 4.67 -1.25
N GLY A 185 8.70 5.41 -1.92
CA GLY A 185 8.67 5.62 -3.35
C GLY A 185 10.00 5.28 -4.03
N MET A 186 9.96 5.11 -5.35
CA MET A 186 11.15 4.86 -6.16
C MET A 186 11.07 5.64 -7.46
N HIS A 187 12.06 6.48 -7.72
CA HIS A 187 12.30 7.03 -9.05
C HIS A 187 12.89 5.96 -9.95
N VAL A 188 12.34 5.80 -11.16
CA VAL A 188 12.87 4.99 -12.25
C VAL A 188 13.30 5.90 -13.38
N ARG A 189 14.54 5.76 -13.82
CA ARG A 189 15.08 6.57 -14.93
C ARG A 189 14.39 6.24 -16.26
N ALA A 190 14.30 7.25 -17.12
CA ALA A 190 13.95 7.07 -18.54
C ALA A 190 14.73 5.91 -19.18
N GLY A 191 14.04 5.10 -19.98
CA GLY A 191 14.58 3.93 -20.69
C GLY A 191 14.85 2.71 -19.82
N ASP A 192 14.78 2.80 -18.48
CA ASP A 192 15.01 1.66 -17.60
C ASP A 192 13.74 0.82 -17.41
N THR A 193 13.92 -0.46 -17.07
CA THR A 193 12.85 -1.43 -16.83
C THR A 193 12.77 -1.89 -15.37
N LEU A 194 13.63 -1.35 -14.50
CA LEU A 194 13.50 -1.53 -13.06
C LEU A 194 12.14 -0.99 -12.59
N THR A 195 11.61 -1.66 -11.59
CA THR A 195 10.40 -1.25 -10.89
C THR A 195 10.64 -1.36 -9.40
N ILE A 196 9.79 -0.70 -8.61
CA ILE A 196 9.84 -0.82 -7.15
C ILE A 196 9.73 -2.29 -6.72
N MET A 197 9.09 -3.16 -7.52
CA MET A 197 8.88 -4.59 -7.26
C MET A 197 10.08 -5.50 -7.53
N ASN A 198 11.20 -4.95 -8.05
CA ASN A 198 12.42 -5.73 -8.27
C ASN A 198 13.13 -6.12 -6.96
N PHE A 199 12.92 -5.37 -5.88
CA PHE A 199 13.68 -5.50 -4.64
C PHE A 199 12.76 -5.76 -3.45
N MET A 200 13.26 -6.42 -2.42
CA MET A 200 12.59 -6.38 -1.12
C MET A 200 12.80 -4.98 -0.52
N HIS A 201 11.75 -4.39 0.04
CA HIS A 201 11.75 -2.98 0.46
C HIS A 201 12.93 -2.66 1.40
N GLU A 202 13.16 -3.49 2.42
CA GLU A 202 14.29 -3.36 3.37
C GLU A 202 15.68 -3.50 2.73
N ARG A 203 15.79 -4.08 1.53
CA ARG A 203 17.05 -4.28 0.82
C ARG A 203 17.29 -3.26 -0.29
N LEU A 204 16.33 -2.41 -0.63
CA LEU A 204 16.50 -1.37 -1.64
C LEU A 204 17.78 -0.53 -1.48
N PRO A 205 18.18 -0.11 -0.25
CA PRO A 205 19.40 0.68 -0.06
C PRO A 205 20.70 -0.04 -0.43
N GLN A 206 20.66 -1.37 -0.57
CA GLN A 206 21.82 -2.16 -1.01
C GLN A 206 22.03 -2.07 -2.53
N PHE A 207 21.01 -1.62 -3.29
CA PHE A 207 21.00 -1.63 -4.75
C PHE A 207 20.80 -0.26 -5.39
N THR A 208 20.22 0.69 -4.66
CA THR A 208 19.93 2.06 -5.15
C THR A 208 20.35 3.09 -4.10
N PRO A 209 20.83 4.29 -4.50
CA PRO A 209 20.86 5.42 -3.58
C PRO A 209 19.50 5.63 -2.93
N ALA A 210 19.50 6.01 -1.66
CA ALA A 210 18.30 6.23 -0.88
C ALA A 210 18.35 7.60 -0.19
N VAL A 211 17.24 8.32 -0.23
CA VAL A 211 17.02 9.55 0.52
C VAL A 211 15.90 9.28 1.52
N THR A 212 16.18 9.44 2.81
CA THR A 212 15.24 9.14 3.90
C THR A 212 14.93 10.39 4.71
N PHE A 213 13.66 10.57 5.04
CA PHE A 213 13.13 11.69 5.81
C PHE A 213 12.50 11.17 7.09
N THR A 214 12.76 11.87 8.20
CA THR A 214 12.32 11.42 9.52
C THR A 214 10.97 11.99 9.92
N ASP A 215 10.67 13.23 9.56
CA ASP A 215 9.43 13.91 9.93
C ASP A 215 8.76 14.50 8.68
N PRO A 216 7.42 14.64 8.67
CA PRO A 216 6.47 14.23 9.72
C PRO A 216 6.19 12.71 9.71
N HIS A 217 5.20 12.23 10.50
CA HIS A 217 4.65 10.88 10.36
C HIS A 217 3.94 10.74 9.00
N MET A 218 4.27 9.68 8.27
CA MET A 218 3.90 9.54 6.84
C MET A 218 3.11 8.27 6.53
N TRP A 219 3.00 7.35 7.48
CA TRP A 219 2.27 6.11 7.28
C TRP A 219 1.58 5.61 8.55
N VAL A 220 0.52 4.84 8.34
CA VAL A 220 -0.14 3.99 9.34
C VAL A 220 -0.13 2.59 8.78
N ARG A 221 0.52 1.66 9.48
CA ARG A 221 0.42 0.24 9.17
C ARG A 221 -0.53 -0.43 10.14
N THR A 222 -1.44 -1.23 9.61
CA THR A 222 -2.34 -2.00 10.47
C THR A 222 -1.74 -3.34 10.89
N HIS A 223 -1.95 -3.67 12.17
CA HIS A 223 -1.87 -5.03 12.67
C HIS A 223 -3.28 -5.60 12.76
N ASN A 224 -3.52 -6.70 12.06
CA ASN A 224 -4.81 -7.37 11.92
C ASN A 224 -4.62 -8.90 11.87
N GLY A 225 -5.74 -9.65 11.85
CA GLY A 225 -5.71 -11.11 11.96
C GLY A 225 -5.00 -11.82 10.80
N TRP A 226 -4.84 -11.13 9.67
CA TRP A 226 -4.43 -11.72 8.40
C TRP A 226 -3.14 -11.16 7.80
N ASN A 227 -2.40 -10.32 8.53
CA ASN A 227 -1.11 -9.85 8.05
C ASN A 227 -0.17 -11.05 7.80
N ASP A 228 0.28 -11.20 6.56
CA ASP A 228 1.18 -12.27 6.14
C ASP A 228 2.51 -12.24 6.92
N SER A 229 3.03 -11.05 7.20
CA SER A 229 4.28 -10.90 7.96
C SER A 229 4.20 -11.28 9.44
N ARG A 230 2.98 -11.53 9.97
CA ARG A 230 2.74 -11.86 11.37
C ARG A 230 2.30 -13.32 11.57
N GLN A 231 2.41 -14.15 10.52
CA GLN A 231 2.07 -15.58 10.57
C GLN A 231 3.17 -16.44 11.22
N LYS A 232 4.33 -15.84 11.51
CA LYS A 232 5.41 -16.42 12.33
C LYS A 232 5.52 -15.65 13.65
N PRO A 233 6.21 -16.18 14.68
CA PRO A 233 6.43 -15.44 15.92
C PRO A 233 7.15 -14.12 15.65
N VAL A 234 6.43 -13.00 15.79
CA VAL A 234 6.97 -11.64 15.67
C VAL A 234 6.80 -10.94 17.01
N LYS A 235 7.78 -10.10 17.38
CA LYS A 235 7.70 -9.28 18.59
C LYS A 235 6.42 -8.44 18.56
N SER A 236 5.64 -8.48 19.64
CA SER A 236 4.49 -7.58 19.80
C SER A 236 4.98 -6.13 19.85
N PHE A 237 4.19 -5.23 19.26
CA PHE A 237 4.39 -3.80 19.38
C PHE A 237 3.24 -3.28 20.23
N GLU A 238 3.56 -2.48 21.25
CA GLU A 238 2.56 -1.95 22.16
C GLU A 238 1.80 -0.81 21.47
N VAL A 239 0.46 -0.90 21.49
CA VAL A 239 -0.45 0.13 20.99
C VAL A 239 -1.39 0.55 22.10
N THR A 240 -1.73 1.84 22.13
CA THR A 240 -2.67 2.41 23.12
C THR A 240 -3.84 3.05 22.40
N PRO A 241 -5.07 3.00 22.95
CA PRO A 241 -6.22 3.70 22.39
C PRO A 241 -5.89 5.18 22.14
N LEU A 242 -6.24 5.67 20.96
CA LEU A 242 -6.03 7.08 20.62
C LEU A 242 -6.91 7.97 21.52
N THR A 243 -6.33 9.09 21.93
CA THR A 243 -7.05 10.23 22.49
C THR A 243 -7.80 10.99 21.39
N LYS A 244 -8.77 11.84 21.75
CA LYS A 244 -9.51 12.65 20.75
C LYS A 244 -8.60 13.54 19.88
N PRO A 245 -7.56 14.21 20.40
CA PRO A 245 -6.60 14.91 19.56
C PRO A 245 -5.83 14.01 18.58
N GLU A 246 -5.46 12.79 18.99
CA GLU A 246 -4.76 11.84 18.11
C GLU A 246 -5.70 11.23 17.06
N GLU A 247 -6.99 11.00 17.38
CA GLU A 247 -7.99 10.62 16.38
C GLU A 247 -8.13 11.71 15.30
N GLU A 248 -8.11 12.97 15.71
CA GLU A 248 -8.13 14.11 14.79
C GLU A 248 -6.85 14.21 13.96
N GLU A 249 -5.69 13.90 14.54
CA GLU A 249 -4.44 13.76 13.78
C GLU A 249 -4.55 12.64 12.74
N PHE A 250 -5.07 11.47 13.10
CA PHE A 250 -5.26 10.36 12.16
C PHE A 250 -6.20 10.73 11.01
N ARG A 251 -7.30 11.41 11.33
CA ARG A 251 -8.29 11.87 10.36
C ARG A 251 -7.71 12.91 9.40
N THR A 252 -6.94 13.87 9.91
CA THR A 252 -6.41 14.97 9.09
C THR A 252 -5.14 14.59 8.33
N ARG A 253 -4.29 13.72 8.90
CA ARG A 253 -3.02 13.31 8.29
C ARG A 253 -3.17 12.14 7.32
N PHE A 254 -4.08 11.20 7.61
CA PHE A 254 -4.20 9.92 6.87
C PHE A 254 -5.61 9.64 6.35
N ALA A 255 -6.60 10.51 6.62
CA ALA A 255 -8.02 10.25 6.36
C ALA A 255 -8.57 8.98 7.03
N VAL A 256 -7.95 8.52 8.12
CA VAL A 256 -8.43 7.38 8.91
C VAL A 256 -9.34 7.90 10.02
N ASP A 257 -10.65 7.72 9.85
CA ASP A 257 -11.68 8.22 10.77
C ASP A 257 -12.05 7.15 11.82
N ALA A 258 -11.78 7.45 13.09
CA ALA A 258 -12.05 6.55 14.20
C ALA A 258 -13.55 6.20 14.37
N ASP A 259 -14.46 7.10 14.03
CA ASP A 259 -15.90 6.83 14.11
C ASP A 259 -16.38 5.94 12.95
N ALA A 260 -15.80 6.11 11.76
CA ALA A 260 -16.00 5.18 10.65
C ALA A 260 -15.50 3.78 11.01
N ILE A 261 -14.32 3.68 11.63
CA ILE A 261 -13.74 2.42 12.12
C ILE A 261 -14.69 1.77 13.13
N ARG A 262 -15.12 2.48 14.19
CA ARG A 262 -16.07 1.94 15.18
C ARG A 262 -17.32 1.38 14.53
N ARG A 263 -17.93 2.13 13.60
CA ARG A 263 -19.16 1.73 12.92
C ARG A 263 -18.97 0.46 12.10
N VAL A 264 -17.91 0.40 11.28
CA VAL A 264 -17.65 -0.73 10.37
C VAL A 264 -17.23 -1.98 11.14
N PHE A 265 -16.38 -1.84 12.16
CA PHE A 265 -15.86 -2.97 12.93
C PHE A 265 -16.84 -3.48 14.00
N SER A 266 -17.89 -2.72 14.32
CA SER A 266 -19.00 -3.20 15.18
C SER A 266 -20.00 -4.07 14.42
N ALA A 267 -19.95 -4.10 13.08
CA ALA A 267 -20.82 -4.97 12.30
C ALA A 267 -20.41 -6.44 12.47
N PRO A 268 -21.38 -7.38 12.57
CA PRO A 268 -21.09 -8.81 12.59
C PRO A 268 -20.37 -9.22 11.29
N LEU A 269 -19.47 -10.20 11.41
CA LEU A 269 -18.83 -10.87 10.28
C LEU A 269 -19.79 -11.87 9.60
#